data_AF-A0A101VC27-F1
#
_entry.id   AF-A0A101VC27-F1
#
_cell.length_a   1.000
_cell.length_b   1.000
_cell.length_c   1.000
_cell.angle_alpha   90.00
_cell.angle_beta   90.00
_cell.angle_gamma   90.00
#
_symmetry.space_group_name_H-M   'P 1'
#
loop_
_entity.id
_entity.type
_entity.pdbx_description
1 polymer ?
#
loop_
_entity_poly.entity_id
_entity_poly.type
_entity_poly.pdbx_seq_one_letter_code
_entity_poly.pdbx_strand_id
1 'polypeptide(L)'
;MKICPQCTSDSHERTSSTGLRVVGCIVLLFIPYGFFICWVPFVLPHKFLCNVCGYHGKEEELLNLDWRESEELKGQHRELHEKLQPVKDMWVQDTKQNSYKVIHGKGQYLLLKVLENNIVPYRIVGYDKDTDPKRIMIKDNLVENFNVTSSISKIIDKSNVQVNDFGKTILLDEEVTKFFSCNVEEFSQWLNEQAKVALLIDIEVLPNTERTIIEGKNGYSNKSTLFTNENEEEASDSKKYNDFHV
;
A
#
# COMPACT_ATOMS: atom_id res chain seq x y z
N MET A 1 2.95 -18.54 -10.91
CA MET A 1 1.59 -18.27 -10.35
C MET A 1 1.28 -16.81 -10.62
N LYS A 2 0.01 -16.44 -10.87
CA LYS A 2 -0.37 -15.04 -11.09
C LYS A 2 -0.69 -14.37 -9.78
N ILE A 3 -0.04 -13.24 -9.52
CA ILE A 3 -0.08 -12.54 -8.24
C ILE A 3 -0.41 -11.07 -8.47
N CYS A 4 -1.13 -10.47 -7.53
CA CYS A 4 -1.47 -9.06 -7.56
C CYS A 4 -0.21 -8.19 -7.56
N PRO A 5 -0.03 -7.27 -8.51
CA PRO A 5 1.11 -6.35 -8.50
C PRO A 5 1.07 -5.39 -7.29
N GLN A 6 -0.12 -5.12 -6.78
CA GLN A 6 -0.32 -4.31 -5.58
C GLN A 6 -0.09 -5.19 -4.36
N CYS A 7 -1.06 -5.98 -3.93
CA CYS A 7 -1.03 -6.63 -2.61
C CYS A 7 -0.25 -7.94 -2.51
N THR A 8 0.37 -8.40 -3.59
CA THR A 8 1.02 -9.72 -3.68
C THR A 8 0.15 -10.92 -3.27
N SER A 9 -1.18 -10.74 -3.25
CA SER A 9 -2.13 -11.84 -3.05
C SER A 9 -2.31 -12.64 -4.33
N ASP A 10 -2.56 -13.94 -4.20
CA ASP A 10 -2.99 -14.85 -5.26
C ASP A 10 -4.52 -14.90 -5.42
N SER A 11 -5.27 -14.20 -4.56
CA SER A 11 -6.73 -14.18 -4.58
C SER A 11 -7.25 -13.18 -5.61
N HIS A 12 -7.55 -13.70 -6.80
CA HIS A 12 -8.11 -12.95 -7.91
C HIS A 12 -9.34 -13.63 -8.49
N GLU A 13 -10.35 -12.82 -8.81
CA GLU A 13 -11.53 -13.24 -9.54
C GLU A 13 -11.52 -12.67 -10.96
N ARG A 14 -11.94 -13.49 -11.93
CA ARG A 14 -12.19 -13.03 -13.30
C ARG A 14 -13.56 -12.37 -13.34
N THR A 15 -13.61 -11.06 -13.57
CA THR A 15 -14.87 -10.28 -13.48
C THR A 15 -15.84 -10.57 -14.62
N SER A 16 -15.34 -11.06 -15.76
CA SER A 16 -16.20 -11.45 -16.88
C SER A 16 -16.33 -12.96 -16.96
N SER A 17 -17.55 -13.47 -16.76
CA SER A 17 -17.89 -14.87 -16.95
C SER A 17 -17.91 -15.23 -18.44
N THR A 18 -17.21 -16.31 -18.81
CA THR A 18 -17.27 -16.89 -20.15
C THR A 18 -18.71 -17.30 -20.52
N GLY A 19 -19.50 -17.77 -19.54
CA GLY A 19 -20.89 -18.16 -19.77
C GLY A 19 -21.76 -16.98 -20.22
N LEU A 20 -21.61 -15.81 -19.58
CA LEU A 20 -22.36 -14.61 -19.96
C LEU A 20 -22.01 -14.14 -21.38
N ARG A 21 -20.72 -14.22 -21.75
CA ARG A 21 -20.26 -13.90 -23.11
C ARG A 21 -20.90 -14.83 -24.15
N VAL A 22 -20.94 -16.15 -23.87
CA VAL A 22 -21.55 -17.15 -24.76
C VAL A 22 -23.05 -16.90 -24.91
N VAL A 23 -23.78 -16.67 -23.82
CA VAL A 23 -25.22 -16.36 -23.87
C VAL A 23 -25.49 -15.09 -24.68
N GLY A 24 -24.69 -14.04 -24.49
CA GLY A 24 -24.78 -12.83 -25.31
C GLY A 24 -24.56 -13.10 -26.80
N CYS A 25 -23.61 -13.96 -27.16
CA CYS A 25 -23.39 -14.35 -28.55
C CYS A 25 -24.57 -15.14 -29.13
N ILE A 26 -25.18 -16.04 -28.35
CA ILE A 26 -26.37 -16.79 -28.79
C ILE A 26 -27.52 -15.82 -29.11
N VAL A 27 -27.74 -14.80 -28.28
CA VAL A 27 -28.77 -13.78 -28.53
C VAL A 27 -28.44 -12.97 -29.79
N LEU A 28 -27.17 -12.60 -29.99
CA LEU A 28 -26.73 -11.85 -31.17
C LEU A 28 -26.92 -12.61 -32.48
N LEU A 29 -26.88 -13.95 -32.49
CA LEU A 29 -27.11 -14.75 -33.70
C LEU A 29 -28.53 -14.60 -34.30
N PHE A 30 -29.51 -14.16 -33.50
CA PHE A 30 -30.88 -13.92 -33.97
C PHE A 30 -31.06 -12.54 -34.63
N ILE A 31 -30.04 -11.67 -34.56
CA ILE A 31 -30.05 -10.35 -35.20
C ILE A 31 -29.42 -10.49 -36.59
N PRO A 32 -30.02 -9.95 -37.67
CA PRO A 32 -29.39 -9.96 -38.99
C PRO A 32 -28.01 -9.27 -38.92
N TYR A 33 -27.01 -9.88 -39.54
CA TYR A 33 -25.57 -9.51 -39.42
C TYR A 33 -24.95 -9.70 -38.02
N GLY A 34 -25.66 -10.26 -37.04
CA GLY A 34 -25.16 -10.47 -35.69
C GLY A 34 -23.95 -11.40 -35.62
N PHE A 35 -23.79 -12.32 -36.57
CA PHE A 35 -22.58 -13.13 -36.72
C PHE A 35 -21.30 -12.29 -36.84
N PHE A 36 -21.36 -11.12 -37.49
CA PHE A 36 -20.24 -10.19 -37.58
C PHE A 36 -19.92 -9.47 -36.27
N ILE A 37 -20.80 -9.54 -35.25
CA ILE A 37 -20.60 -8.90 -33.94
C ILE A 37 -20.33 -9.96 -32.86
N CYS A 38 -20.74 -11.22 -33.06
CA CYS A 38 -20.54 -12.33 -32.11
C CYS A 38 -19.09 -12.60 -31.70
N TRP A 39 -18.08 -12.18 -32.48
CA TRP A 39 -16.67 -12.34 -32.11
C TRP A 39 -16.16 -11.25 -31.16
N VAL A 40 -16.82 -10.10 -31.10
CA VAL A 40 -16.39 -8.93 -30.29
C VAL A 40 -16.23 -9.27 -28.80
N PRO A 41 -17.16 -9.99 -28.14
CA PRO A 41 -17.00 -10.38 -26.74
C PRO A 41 -15.78 -11.28 -26.45
N PHE A 42 -15.26 -11.98 -27.46
CA PHE A 42 -14.09 -12.87 -27.31
C PHE A 42 -12.77 -12.16 -27.49
N VAL A 43 -12.74 -11.03 -28.21
CA VAL A 43 -11.53 -10.22 -28.40
C VAL A 43 -11.27 -9.29 -27.23
N LEU A 44 -12.29 -8.96 -26.44
CA LEU A 44 -12.10 -8.18 -25.23
C LEU A 44 -11.38 -9.02 -24.15
N PRO A 45 -10.20 -8.58 -23.66
CA PRO A 45 -9.45 -9.33 -22.65
C PRO A 45 -10.27 -9.49 -21.38
N HIS A 46 -10.05 -10.61 -20.68
CA HIS A 46 -10.63 -10.79 -19.34
C HIS A 46 -10.03 -9.76 -18.40
N LYS A 47 -10.89 -9.12 -17.61
CA LYS A 47 -10.47 -8.29 -16.49
C LYS A 47 -10.42 -9.13 -15.22
N PHE A 48 -9.50 -8.78 -14.34
CA PHE A 48 -9.24 -9.45 -13.08
C PHE A 48 -9.43 -8.46 -11.95
N LEU A 49 -10.12 -8.90 -10.90
CA LEU A 49 -10.30 -8.16 -9.66
C LEU A 49 -9.57 -8.90 -8.55
N CYS A 50 -8.71 -8.21 -7.81
CA CYS A 50 -8.13 -8.75 -6.59
C CYS A 50 -9.15 -8.64 -5.44
N ASN A 51 -9.44 -9.77 -4.80
CA ASN A 51 -10.41 -9.79 -3.68
C ASN A 51 -9.88 -9.11 -2.42
N VAL A 52 -8.55 -9.03 -2.29
CA VAL A 52 -7.88 -8.40 -1.15
C VAL A 52 -7.85 -6.89 -1.33
N CYS A 53 -7.12 -6.38 -2.32
CA CYS A 53 -6.91 -4.94 -2.48
C CYS A 53 -7.88 -4.24 -3.45
N GLY A 54 -8.78 -4.96 -4.12
CA GLY A 54 -9.67 -4.36 -5.11
C GLY A 54 -8.97 -3.91 -6.40
N TYR A 55 -7.68 -4.26 -6.59
CA TYR A 55 -6.98 -4.00 -7.85
C TYR A 55 -7.75 -4.58 -9.02
N HIS A 56 -8.08 -3.73 -9.98
CA HIS A 56 -8.83 -4.09 -11.17
C HIS A 56 -7.96 -3.84 -12.40
N GLY A 57 -7.51 -4.91 -13.03
CA GLY A 57 -6.54 -4.85 -14.11
C GLY A 57 -6.73 -5.96 -15.12
N LYS A 58 -5.88 -6.00 -16.13
CA LYS A 58 -5.83 -7.10 -17.09
C LYS A 58 -4.94 -8.24 -16.61
N GLU A 59 -5.08 -9.40 -17.24
CA GLU A 59 -4.25 -10.57 -16.92
C GLU A 59 -2.74 -10.32 -17.12
N GLU A 60 -2.39 -9.51 -18.11
CA GLU A 60 -1.01 -9.14 -18.47
C GLU A 60 -0.32 -8.26 -17.42
N GLU A 61 -1.11 -7.58 -16.58
CA GLU A 61 -0.60 -6.75 -15.47
C GLU A 61 -0.36 -7.58 -14.20
N LEU A 62 -0.84 -8.82 -14.16
CA LEU A 62 -0.59 -9.72 -13.03
C LEU A 62 0.85 -10.22 -13.10
N LEU A 63 1.55 -10.18 -11.96
CA LEU A 63 2.91 -10.67 -11.87
C LEU A 63 2.90 -12.20 -11.98
N ASN A 64 3.64 -12.72 -12.95
CA ASN A 64 3.88 -14.15 -13.03
C ASN A 64 5.18 -14.48 -12.29
N LEU A 65 5.03 -14.90 -11.04
CA LEU A 65 6.15 -15.22 -10.16
C LEU A 65 6.31 -16.73 -10.02
N ASP A 66 7.56 -17.19 -9.91
CA ASP A 66 7.81 -18.57 -9.53
C ASP A 66 7.44 -18.80 -8.05
N TRP A 67 7.23 -20.04 -7.65
CA TRP A 67 6.87 -20.39 -6.27
C TRP A 67 7.95 -19.95 -5.27
N ARG A 68 9.24 -19.98 -5.67
CA ARG A 68 10.37 -19.53 -4.85
C ARG A 68 10.31 -18.04 -4.53
N GLU A 69 10.08 -17.21 -5.56
CA GLU A 69 9.95 -15.76 -5.41
C GLU A 69 8.69 -15.40 -4.58
N SER A 70 7.61 -16.16 -4.76
CA SER A 70 6.39 -16.03 -3.95
C SER A 70 6.65 -16.32 -2.47
N GLU A 71 7.45 -17.34 -2.17
CA GLU A 71 7.82 -17.69 -0.79
C GLU A 71 8.69 -16.61 -0.13
N GLU A 72 9.65 -16.06 -0.87
CA GLU A 72 10.46 -14.93 -0.41
C GLU A 72 9.62 -13.69 -0.09
N LEU A 73 8.70 -13.32 -0.99
CA LEU A 73 7.78 -12.20 -0.77
C LEU A 73 6.87 -12.41 0.44
N LYS A 74 6.40 -13.65 0.67
CA LYS A 74 5.63 -14.01 1.86
C LYS A 74 6.48 -13.88 3.12
N GLY A 75 7.75 -14.27 3.07
CA GLY A 75 8.72 -14.07 4.16
C GLY A 75 8.86 -12.59 4.52
N GLN A 76 9.10 -11.73 3.54
CA GLN A 76 9.19 -10.27 3.72
C GLN A 76 7.92 -9.68 4.33
N HIS A 77 6.73 -10.13 3.88
CA HIS A 77 5.46 -9.69 4.44
C HIS A 77 5.28 -10.12 5.90
N ARG A 78 5.70 -11.35 6.25
CA ARG A 78 5.64 -11.85 7.62
C ARG A 78 6.57 -11.05 8.53
N GLU A 79 7.79 -10.80 8.09
CA GLU A 79 8.76 -10.00 8.83
C GLU A 79 8.24 -8.57 9.07
N LEU A 80 7.70 -7.93 8.04
CA LEU A 80 7.06 -6.61 8.18
C LEU A 80 5.90 -6.65 9.19
N HIS A 81 5.10 -7.72 9.16
CA HIS A 81 3.99 -7.90 10.08
C HIS A 81 4.45 -8.00 11.53
N GLU A 82 5.44 -8.85 11.81
CA GLU A 82 6.07 -8.98 13.13
C GLU A 82 6.69 -7.65 13.58
N LYS A 83 7.30 -6.91 12.65
CA LYS A 83 7.89 -5.61 12.94
C LYS A 83 6.85 -4.55 13.32
N LEU A 84 5.71 -4.50 12.63
CA LEU A 84 4.65 -3.51 12.85
C LEU A 84 3.62 -3.89 13.92
N GLN A 85 3.59 -5.15 14.36
CA GLN A 85 2.67 -5.62 15.38
C GLN A 85 2.65 -4.76 16.66
N PRO A 86 3.79 -4.27 17.20
CA PRO A 86 3.80 -3.42 18.40
C PRO A 86 3.19 -2.05 18.21
N VAL A 87 3.13 -1.54 16.96
CA VAL A 87 2.59 -0.22 16.63
C VAL A 87 1.19 -0.29 16.01
N LYS A 88 0.60 -1.49 15.96
CA LYS A 88 -0.73 -1.72 15.43
C LYS A 88 -1.77 -0.95 16.25
N ASP A 89 -2.70 -0.29 15.55
CA ASP A 89 -3.81 0.50 16.09
C ASP A 89 -3.37 1.70 16.96
N MET A 90 -2.09 2.09 16.86
CA MET A 90 -1.53 3.24 17.57
C MET A 90 -1.52 4.51 16.71
N TRP A 91 -1.62 5.65 17.39
CA TRP A 91 -1.35 6.95 16.79
C TRP A 91 0.15 7.25 16.83
N VAL A 92 0.65 7.75 15.71
CA VAL A 92 2.05 8.11 15.51
C VAL A 92 2.10 9.52 14.93
N GLN A 93 3.17 10.25 15.22
CA GLN A 93 3.33 11.63 14.76
C GLN A 93 4.64 11.77 13.97
N ASP A 94 4.57 12.46 12.85
CA ASP A 94 5.76 12.79 12.05
C ASP A 94 6.50 13.99 12.66
N THR A 95 7.76 14.16 12.28
CA THR A 95 8.60 15.35 12.52
C THR A 95 7.91 16.68 12.17
N LYS A 96 7.00 16.67 11.20
CA LYS A 96 6.18 17.82 10.79
C LYS A 96 4.88 17.98 11.61
N GLN A 97 4.76 17.27 12.73
CA GLN A 97 3.59 17.23 13.61
C GLN A 97 2.29 16.67 12.98
N ASN A 98 2.36 16.10 11.78
CA ASN A 98 1.21 15.42 11.18
C ASN A 98 0.88 14.14 11.97
N SER A 99 -0.40 13.94 12.31
CA SER A 99 -0.87 12.74 12.99
C SER A 99 -1.28 11.64 12.01
N TYR A 100 -0.85 10.42 12.31
CA TYR A 100 -1.18 9.23 11.56
C TYR A 100 -1.67 8.11 12.47
N LYS A 101 -2.52 7.23 11.95
CA LYS A 101 -2.94 6.00 12.64
C LYS A 101 -2.44 4.78 11.87
N VAL A 102 -1.71 3.90 12.54
CA VAL A 102 -1.29 2.62 11.96
C VAL A 102 -2.40 1.61 12.16
N ILE A 103 -2.84 0.96 11.10
CA ILE A 103 -3.95 0.00 11.15
C ILE A 103 -3.60 -1.26 10.36
N HIS A 104 -4.29 -2.36 10.65
CA HIS A 104 -4.18 -3.59 9.86
C HIS A 104 -5.55 -3.97 9.29
N GLY A 105 -5.67 -3.96 7.97
CA GLY A 105 -6.91 -4.25 7.25
C GLY A 105 -6.64 -5.14 6.04
N LYS A 106 -7.50 -6.16 5.84
CA LYS A 106 -7.42 -7.08 4.69
C LYS A 106 -6.02 -7.68 4.46
N GLY A 107 -5.34 -8.05 5.54
CA GLY A 107 -4.00 -8.67 5.48
C GLY A 107 -2.86 -7.71 5.14
N GLN A 108 -3.08 -6.40 5.22
CA GLN A 108 -2.06 -5.38 4.98
C GLN A 108 -2.04 -4.33 6.07
N TYR A 109 -0.86 -3.77 6.32
CA TYR A 109 -0.72 -2.60 7.18
C TYR A 109 -0.90 -1.32 6.36
N LEU A 110 -1.68 -0.40 6.93
CA LEU A 110 -1.97 0.88 6.34
C LEU A 110 -1.62 1.98 7.34
N LEU A 111 -1.20 3.12 6.82
CA LEU A 111 -0.96 4.34 7.56
C LEU A 111 -2.02 5.36 7.15
N LEU A 112 -2.87 5.76 8.09
CA LEU A 112 -3.93 6.72 7.84
C LEU A 112 -3.42 8.12 8.15
N LYS A 113 -3.29 8.97 7.14
CA LYS A 113 -3.01 10.39 7.35
C LYS A 113 -4.31 11.14 7.57
N VAL A 114 -4.35 11.91 8.65
CA VAL A 114 -5.44 12.82 8.93
C VAL A 114 -5.17 14.16 8.24
N LEU A 115 -6.12 14.63 7.44
CA LEU A 115 -6.14 15.94 6.79
C LEU A 115 -7.43 16.66 7.20
N GLU A 116 -7.58 17.94 6.83
CA GLU A 116 -8.68 18.81 7.29
C GLU A 116 -10.08 18.22 7.09
N ASN A 117 -10.33 17.61 5.94
CA ASN A 117 -11.67 17.13 5.58
C ASN A 117 -11.70 15.66 5.15
N ASN A 118 -10.56 14.99 5.19
CA ASN A 118 -10.41 13.63 4.68
C ASN A 118 -9.34 12.85 5.43
N ILE A 119 -9.48 11.54 5.40
CA ILE A 119 -8.48 10.59 5.89
C ILE A 119 -7.93 9.87 4.67
N VAL A 120 -6.65 10.05 4.41
CA VAL A 120 -5.98 9.45 3.26
C VAL A 120 -5.21 8.23 3.74
N PRO A 121 -5.59 7.02 3.29
CA PRO A 121 -4.83 5.84 3.61
C PRO A 121 -3.60 5.75 2.72
N TYR A 122 -2.51 5.25 3.29
CA TYR A 122 -1.26 4.90 2.60
C TYR A 122 -0.93 3.46 2.92
N ARG A 123 -0.29 2.73 2.01
CA ARG A 123 0.17 1.38 2.30
C ARG A 123 1.55 1.42 2.93
N ILE A 124 1.75 0.70 4.03
CA ILE A 124 3.07 0.50 4.61
C ILE A 124 3.76 -0.64 3.86
N VAL A 125 4.97 -0.37 3.36
CA VAL A 125 5.79 -1.33 2.61
C VAL A 125 7.08 -1.70 3.33
N GLY A 126 7.48 -0.91 4.32
CA GLY A 126 8.69 -1.17 5.10
C GLY A 126 8.65 -0.44 6.43
N TYR A 127 9.41 -0.95 7.39
CA TYR A 127 9.58 -0.35 8.70
C TYR A 127 10.99 -0.59 9.21
N ASP A 128 11.69 0.50 9.49
CA ASP A 128 13.01 0.51 10.10
C ASP A 128 12.90 0.89 11.58
N LYS A 129 13.32 -0.04 12.44
CA LYS A 129 13.29 0.11 13.89
C LYS A 129 14.59 0.67 14.44
N ASP A 130 15.66 0.60 13.66
CA ASP A 130 17.03 0.87 14.12
C ASP A 130 17.39 2.36 13.97
N THR A 131 16.59 3.12 13.23
CA THR A 131 16.70 4.59 13.15
C THR A 131 16.00 5.27 14.33
N ASP A 132 16.55 6.40 14.78
CA ASP A 132 15.91 7.32 15.72
C ASP A 132 15.79 8.72 15.08
N PRO A 133 14.57 9.18 14.72
CA PRO A 133 13.28 8.50 14.89
C PRO A 133 13.10 7.27 13.99
N LYS A 134 12.21 6.37 14.40
CA LYS A 134 11.88 5.15 13.65
C LYS A 134 11.27 5.50 12.30
N ARG A 135 11.61 4.78 11.23
CA ARG A 135 11.18 5.14 9.88
C ARG A 135 10.13 4.19 9.31
N ILE A 136 9.02 4.73 8.81
CA ILE A 136 7.99 3.99 8.07
C ILE A 136 8.07 4.37 6.60
N MET A 137 8.24 3.37 5.74
CA MET A 137 8.20 3.52 4.29
C MET A 137 6.78 3.27 3.79
N ILE A 138 6.23 4.23 3.05
CA ILE A 138 4.86 4.18 2.52
C ILE A 138 4.81 4.26 1.00
N LYS A 139 3.71 3.76 0.43
CA LYS A 139 3.31 3.96 -0.97
C LYS A 139 1.90 4.53 -1.06
N ASP A 140 1.72 5.48 -1.97
CA ASP A 140 0.45 6.21 -2.20
C ASP A 140 -0.59 5.41 -2.99
N ASN A 141 -0.20 4.24 -3.54
CA ASN A 141 -1.05 3.40 -4.39
C ASN A 141 -2.04 2.52 -3.63
N LEU A 142 -3.05 3.13 -3.00
CA LEU A 142 -4.29 2.41 -2.73
C LEU A 142 -5.23 2.59 -3.91
N VAL A 143 -5.63 1.46 -4.50
CA VAL A 143 -6.53 1.43 -5.65
C VAL A 143 -7.86 2.07 -5.24
N GLU A 144 -8.50 2.81 -6.16
CA GLU A 144 -9.79 3.49 -5.94
C GLU A 144 -10.88 2.59 -5.32
N ASN A 145 -10.82 1.28 -5.56
CA ASN A 145 -11.77 0.28 -5.05
C ASN A 145 -11.32 -0.44 -3.76
N PHE A 146 -10.30 0.06 -3.05
CA PHE A 146 -9.85 -0.52 -1.79
C PHE A 146 -10.89 -0.27 -0.69
N ASN A 147 -11.90 -1.14 -0.63
CA ASN A 147 -12.99 -1.03 0.32
C ASN A 147 -12.70 -1.92 1.54
N VAL A 148 -12.27 -1.38 2.68
CA VAL A 148 -12.06 -2.19 3.90
C VAL A 148 -13.42 -2.44 4.53
N THR A 149 -13.96 -3.63 4.28
CA THR A 149 -15.06 -4.19 5.05
C THR A 149 -14.54 -4.50 6.46
N SER A 150 -14.69 -3.57 7.39
CA SER A 150 -14.65 -3.94 8.81
C SER A 150 -15.98 -4.63 9.14
N SER A 151 -15.93 -5.61 10.03
CA SER A 151 -17.14 -6.27 10.55
C SER A 151 -17.86 -5.41 11.61
N ILE A 152 -17.66 -4.09 11.60
CA ILE A 152 -18.16 -3.17 12.62
C ILE A 152 -18.96 -2.04 11.95
N SER A 153 -20.20 -1.94 12.43
CA SER A 153 -21.23 -0.90 12.29
C SER A 153 -21.84 -0.59 10.93
N LYS A 154 -23.03 -1.18 10.74
CA LYS A 154 -24.20 -0.44 10.28
C LYS A 154 -24.42 0.78 11.19
N ILE A 155 -25.04 1.82 10.63
CA ILE A 155 -25.51 3.08 11.25
C ILE A 155 -24.45 4.20 11.21
N ILE A 156 -24.63 5.17 10.30
CA ILE A 156 -24.93 6.59 10.57
C ILE A 156 -25.07 7.30 9.21
N ASP A 157 -26.25 7.87 9.00
CA ASP A 157 -26.58 8.77 7.91
C ASP A 157 -26.44 10.23 8.39
N LYS A 158 -26.05 11.09 7.46
CA LYS A 158 -26.20 12.56 7.36
C LYS A 158 -25.00 13.50 7.58
N SER A 159 -24.94 14.37 6.56
CA SER A 159 -24.30 15.68 6.38
C SER A 159 -22.79 15.77 6.13
N ASN A 160 -22.45 15.67 4.84
CA ASN A 160 -21.52 16.54 4.08
C ASN A 160 -20.16 16.91 4.69
N VAL A 161 -19.42 15.90 5.14
CA VAL A 161 -17.96 15.88 5.04
C VAL A 161 -17.58 14.50 4.52
N GLN A 162 -17.03 14.44 3.30
CA GLN A 162 -16.65 13.18 2.64
C GLN A 162 -15.35 12.62 3.25
N VAL A 163 -15.41 12.20 4.51
CA VAL A 163 -14.53 11.11 4.92
C VAL A 163 -15.06 9.89 4.17
N ASN A 164 -14.26 9.34 3.25
CA ASN A 164 -14.56 8.06 2.60
C ASN A 164 -15.04 7.09 3.70
N ASP A 165 -16.12 6.33 3.48
CA ASP A 165 -16.72 5.42 4.48
C ASP A 165 -15.70 4.56 5.25
N PHE A 166 -14.56 4.31 4.60
CA PHE A 166 -13.31 3.81 5.15
C PHE A 166 -12.83 4.48 6.47
N GLY A 167 -12.75 5.81 6.57
CA GLY A 167 -12.23 6.47 7.78
C GLY A 167 -13.14 6.27 9.00
N LYS A 168 -14.46 6.21 8.79
CA LYS A 168 -15.46 6.00 9.86
C LYS A 168 -15.43 4.56 10.40
N THR A 169 -15.05 3.59 9.59
CA THR A 169 -15.04 2.17 9.98
C THR A 169 -13.81 1.76 10.80
N ILE A 170 -12.79 2.63 10.85
CA ILE A 170 -11.48 2.33 11.45
C ILE A 170 -11.18 3.18 12.69
N LEU A 171 -11.73 4.38 12.75
CA LEU A 171 -11.64 5.23 13.92
C LEU A 171 -12.64 4.78 14.99
N LEU A 172 -12.29 4.96 16.26
CA LEU A 172 -13.22 4.77 17.37
C LEU A 172 -14.28 5.88 17.33
N ASP A 173 -15.50 5.62 17.80
CA ASP A 173 -16.60 6.60 17.77
C ASP A 173 -16.23 7.94 18.44
N GLU A 174 -15.44 7.91 19.51
CA GLU A 174 -14.90 9.09 20.17
C GLU A 174 -13.92 9.88 19.28
N GLU A 175 -13.04 9.17 18.56
CA GLU A 175 -12.08 9.77 17.63
C GLU A 175 -12.80 10.40 16.44
N VAL A 176 -13.83 9.73 15.92
CA VAL A 176 -14.68 10.23 14.83
C VAL A 176 -15.39 11.51 15.28
N THR A 177 -16.04 11.47 16.45
CA THR A 177 -16.77 12.62 16.99
C THR A 177 -15.84 13.80 17.22
N LYS A 178 -14.64 13.54 17.76
CA LYS A 178 -13.65 14.60 17.97
C LYS A 178 -13.12 15.15 16.66
N PHE A 179 -12.73 14.28 15.73
CA PHE A 179 -12.24 14.68 14.41
C PHE A 179 -13.23 15.59 13.66
N PHE A 180 -14.54 15.31 13.73
CA PHE A 180 -15.55 16.16 13.09
C PHE A 180 -15.92 17.44 13.85
N SER A 181 -15.51 17.57 15.11
CA SER A 181 -15.85 18.74 15.94
C SER A 181 -14.72 19.75 16.08
N CYS A 182 -13.52 19.46 15.55
CA CYS A 182 -12.35 20.33 15.65
C CYS A 182 -11.52 20.32 14.36
N ASN A 183 -10.59 21.26 14.22
CA ASN A 183 -9.63 21.26 13.11
C ASN A 183 -8.51 20.22 13.35
N VAL A 184 -7.63 20.00 12.35
CA VAL A 184 -6.56 18.98 12.44
C VAL A 184 -5.57 19.25 13.57
N GLU A 185 -5.26 20.52 13.81
CA GLU A 185 -4.31 20.94 14.84
C GLU A 185 -4.87 20.66 16.24
N GLU A 186 -6.11 21.07 16.49
CA GLU A 186 -6.87 20.79 17.72
C GLU A 186 -7.07 19.30 17.94
N PHE A 187 -7.31 18.53 16.86
CA PHE A 187 -7.39 17.08 16.93
C PHE A 187 -6.04 16.46 17.33
N SER A 188 -4.95 16.93 16.73
CA SER A 188 -3.59 16.48 17.04
C SER A 188 -3.20 16.84 18.48
N GLN A 189 -3.58 18.03 18.95
CA GLN A 189 -3.40 18.44 20.33
C GLN A 189 -4.21 17.54 21.28
N TRP A 190 -5.48 17.27 20.97
CA TRP A 190 -6.31 16.37 21.76
C TRP A 190 -5.73 14.95 21.85
N LEU A 191 -5.18 14.42 20.75
CA LEU A 191 -4.49 13.12 20.76
C LEU A 191 -3.29 13.12 21.72
N ASN A 192 -2.54 14.21 21.77
CA ASN A 192 -1.42 14.38 22.69
C ASN A 192 -1.87 14.51 24.15
N GLU A 193 -2.93 15.30 24.41
CA GLU A 193 -3.51 15.46 25.75
C GLU A 193 -4.05 14.15 26.32
N GLN A 194 -4.62 13.29 25.46
CA GLN A 194 -5.09 11.96 25.83
C GLN A 194 -3.98 10.91 25.89
N ALA A 195 -2.71 11.30 25.68
CA ALA A 195 -1.55 10.40 25.59
C ALA A 195 -1.76 9.24 24.60
N LYS A 196 -2.53 9.48 23.53
CA LYS A 196 -2.82 8.49 22.49
C LYS A 196 -1.69 8.39 21.46
N VAL A 197 -0.90 9.46 21.28
CA VAL A 197 0.28 9.46 20.41
C VAL A 197 1.40 8.69 21.10
N ALA A 198 1.75 7.54 20.53
CA ALA A 198 2.70 6.61 21.15
C ALA A 198 4.15 6.89 20.73
N LEU A 199 4.38 7.35 19.50
CA LEU A 199 5.71 7.37 18.89
C LEU A 199 5.87 8.52 17.88
N LEU A 200 7.07 9.13 17.89
CA LEU A 200 7.56 9.99 16.80
C LEU A 200 8.17 9.09 15.72
N ILE A 201 7.82 9.34 14.45
CA ILE A 201 8.31 8.57 13.31
C ILE A 201 8.79 9.48 12.18
N ASP A 202 9.69 8.98 11.35
CA ASP A 202 10.03 9.54 10.05
C ASP A 202 9.23 8.81 8.96
N ILE A 203 8.70 9.54 7.99
CA ILE A 203 7.86 8.98 6.93
C ILE A 203 8.54 9.17 5.59
N GLU A 204 8.92 8.06 4.97
CA GLU A 204 9.50 8.03 3.65
C GLU A 204 8.46 7.59 2.62
N VAL A 205 8.13 8.48 1.68
CA VAL A 205 7.24 8.16 0.57
C VAL A 205 8.07 7.56 -0.55
N LEU A 206 7.90 6.27 -0.81
CA LEU A 206 8.57 5.63 -1.94
C LEU A 206 7.88 6.05 -3.24
N PRO A 207 8.64 6.43 -4.28
CA PRO A 207 8.05 6.77 -5.56
C PRO A 207 7.25 5.58 -6.10
N ASN A 208 6.17 5.90 -6.80
CA ASN A 208 5.49 4.95 -7.68
C ASN A 208 6.40 4.65 -8.85
N THR A 209 7.45 3.87 -8.62
CA THR A 209 8.09 3.14 -9.70
C THR A 209 7.04 2.14 -10.14
N GLU A 210 6.36 2.45 -11.26
CA GLU A 210 5.84 1.40 -12.12
C GLU A 210 7.00 0.41 -12.22
N ARG A 211 6.82 -0.79 -11.67
CA ARG A 211 7.72 -1.88 -12.02
C ARG A 211 7.44 -2.09 -13.50
N THR A 212 8.16 -1.34 -14.34
CA THR A 212 8.26 -1.59 -15.77
C THR A 212 8.50 -3.07 -15.84
N ILE A 213 7.50 -3.79 -16.37
CA ILE A 213 7.53 -5.23 -16.53
C ILE A 213 8.87 -5.49 -17.20
N ILE A 214 9.81 -6.06 -16.46
CA ILE A 214 11.01 -6.59 -17.07
C ILE A 214 10.47 -7.76 -17.87
N GLU A 215 10.16 -7.49 -19.14
CA GLU A 215 10.08 -8.52 -20.15
C GLU A 215 11.42 -9.23 -20.10
N GLY A 216 11.45 -10.33 -19.36
CA GLY A 216 12.55 -11.25 -19.29
C GLY A 216 12.77 -11.83 -20.68
N LYS A 217 13.56 -11.14 -21.50
CA LYS A 217 14.51 -11.82 -22.35
C LYS A 217 15.57 -12.39 -21.41
N ASN A 218 15.49 -13.70 -21.24
CA ASN A 218 16.48 -14.58 -20.66
C ASN A 218 17.90 -13.98 -20.66
N GLY A 219 18.48 -13.85 -19.47
CA GLY A 219 19.87 -13.46 -19.30
C GLY A 219 20.20 -13.29 -17.83
N TYR A 220 20.64 -14.39 -17.21
CA TYR A 220 21.27 -14.43 -15.88
C TYR A 220 22.19 -13.22 -15.64
N SER A 221 22.05 -12.54 -14.49
CA SER A 221 23.15 -12.24 -13.56
C SER A 221 22.73 -11.24 -12.48
N ASN A 222 22.93 -11.66 -11.23
CA ASN A 222 23.03 -10.92 -9.97
C ASN A 222 23.15 -9.39 -10.02
N LYS A 223 22.38 -8.72 -9.15
CA LYS A 223 22.93 -7.89 -8.07
C LYS A 223 21.85 -7.63 -7.02
N SER A 224 22.06 -8.23 -5.84
CA SER A 224 21.55 -7.75 -4.57
C SER A 224 22.10 -6.35 -4.32
N THR A 225 21.31 -5.32 -4.57
CA THR A 225 21.58 -3.97 -4.05
C THR A 225 21.09 -3.92 -2.61
N LEU A 226 21.94 -4.42 -1.70
CA LEU A 226 21.99 -3.91 -0.34
C LEU A 226 22.45 -2.46 -0.45
N PHE A 227 21.59 -1.52 -0.06
CA PHE A 227 22.00 -0.14 0.18
C PHE A 227 22.89 -0.14 1.42
N THR A 228 24.21 -0.07 1.20
CA THR A 228 25.19 0.32 2.21
C THR A 228 25.56 1.76 1.90
N ASN A 229 25.14 2.68 2.77
CA ASN A 229 25.64 4.04 2.79
C ASN A 229 27.03 4.02 3.44
N GLU A 230 28.08 3.94 2.64
CA GLU A 230 29.43 4.29 3.10
C GLU A 230 29.59 5.81 2.97
N ASN A 231 29.45 6.50 4.12
CA ASN A 231 30.00 7.83 4.30
C ASN A 231 31.52 7.66 4.48
N GLU A 232 32.30 8.00 3.47
CA GLU A 232 33.74 8.22 3.62
C GLU A 232 33.97 9.57 4.32
N GLU A 233 34.31 9.49 5.62
CA GLU A 233 35.05 10.55 6.32
C GLU A 233 36.54 10.48 5.92
N GLU A 234 36.98 11.36 5.02
CA GLU A 234 38.40 11.66 4.85
C GLU A 234 38.88 12.56 5.99
N ALA A 235 39.36 11.95 7.07
CA ALA A 235 40.10 12.63 8.13
C ALA A 235 41.62 12.40 7.95
N SER A 236 42.28 13.46 7.46
CA SER A 236 43.58 13.95 7.89
C SER A 236 44.73 12.96 8.13
N ASP A 237 45.70 12.91 7.21
CA ASP A 237 47.06 12.48 7.55
C ASP A 237 48.11 13.41 6.89
N SER A 238 48.68 14.32 7.69
CA SER A 238 49.87 15.09 7.31
C SER A 238 50.79 15.29 8.52
N LYS A 239 51.54 14.24 8.87
CA LYS A 239 52.75 14.38 9.69
C LYS A 239 53.96 14.50 8.77
N LYS A 240 54.51 15.72 8.73
CA LYS A 240 55.80 16.04 8.13
C LYS A 240 56.96 15.56 9.02
N TYR A 241 57.92 14.91 8.35
CA TYR A 241 59.37 15.04 8.48
C TYR A 241 60.00 15.07 9.89
N ASN A 242 60.63 13.95 10.25
CA ASN A 242 61.85 13.94 11.05
C ASN A 242 63.01 13.60 10.10
N ASP A 243 63.81 14.61 9.73
CA ASP A 243 65.15 14.40 9.21
C ASP A 243 66.16 14.63 10.32
N PHE A 244 67.02 13.63 10.48
CA PHE A 244 68.24 13.61 11.26
C PHE A 244 69.34 14.43 10.55
N HIS A 245 70.09 15.25 11.29
CA HIS A 245 71.54 15.09 11.61
C HIS A 245 72.28 16.42 11.84
N VAL A 246 73.00 16.45 12.97
CA VAL A 246 74.21 17.25 13.31
C VAL A 246 74.04 18.74 13.55
#